data_AF-A0A3D2VYD7-F1
#
_entry.id   AF-A0A3D2VYD7-F1
#
_cell.length_a   1.000
_cell.length_b   1.000
_cell.length_c   1.000
_cell.angle_alpha   90.00
_cell.angle_beta   90.00
_cell.angle_gamma   90.00
#
_symmetry.space_group_name_H-M   'P 1'
#
loop_
_entity.id
_entity.type
_entity.pdbx_description
1 polymer ?
#
loop_
_entity_poly.entity_id
_entity_poly.type
_entity_poly.pdbx_seq_one_letter_code
_entity_poly.pdbx_strand_id
1 'polypeptide(L)'
;MRIAAIFAAAALALVATACANRTGDMTISDWCAADSGRANTDVCKQHADTENVRSSLGDRIAGALGIANRAQSTADQAMARNMVCVTRTLNRTRTGTCDPGYTLAGCTQTRYGTQAGGMAIMRSISDTECRFNTRVLEVQVRCCAMGPNPPPATQVRATQPPQPETPQPRPVS
;
A
#
# COMPACT_ATOMS: atom_id res chain seq x y z
N MET A 1 28.17 -36.59 27.19
CA MET A 1 27.05 -35.94 26.46
C MET A 1 26.40 -36.82 25.38
N ARG A 2 27.12 -37.70 24.68
CA ARG A 2 26.54 -38.56 23.63
C ARG A 2 25.58 -39.66 24.12
N ILE A 3 25.85 -40.21 25.31
CA ILE A 3 25.03 -41.29 25.90
C ILE A 3 23.63 -40.78 26.31
N ALA A 4 23.54 -39.57 26.85
CA ALA A 4 22.27 -38.95 27.23
C ALA A 4 21.35 -38.68 26.02
N ALA A 5 21.92 -38.34 24.86
CA ALA A 5 21.15 -38.12 23.63
C ALA A 5 20.56 -39.43 23.06
N ILE A 6 21.24 -40.57 23.23
CA ILE A 6 20.77 -41.88 22.78
C ILE A 6 19.57 -42.34 23.63
N PHE A 7 19.62 -42.13 24.94
CA PHE A 7 18.50 -42.46 25.83
C PHE A 7 17.26 -41.59 25.58
N ALA A 8 17.44 -40.30 25.29
CA ALA A 8 16.34 -39.41 24.94
C ALA A 8 15.66 -39.80 23.61
N ALA A 9 16.45 -40.19 22.60
CA ALA A 9 15.92 -40.67 21.32
C ALA A 9 15.19 -42.02 21.47
N ALA A 10 15.72 -42.94 22.27
CA ALA A 10 15.07 -44.22 22.55
C ALA A 10 13.74 -44.06 23.31
N ALA A 11 13.68 -43.13 24.27
CA ALA A 11 12.45 -42.82 25.00
C ALA A 11 11.36 -42.22 24.09
N LEU A 12 11.74 -41.32 23.17
CA LEU A 12 10.82 -40.76 22.18
C LEU A 12 10.30 -41.81 21.19
N ALA A 13 11.16 -42.74 20.75
CA ALA A 13 10.76 -43.82 19.84
C ALA A 13 9.79 -44.82 20.50
N LEU A 14 10.01 -45.17 21.77
CA LEU A 14 9.13 -46.07 22.52
C LEU A 14 7.75 -45.47 22.80
N VAL A 15 7.66 -44.15 23.02
CA VAL A 15 6.38 -43.46 23.22
C VAL A 15 5.59 -43.33 21.91
N ALA A 16 6.26 -43.12 20.77
CA ALA A 16 5.60 -43.05 19.46
C ALA A 16 4.93 -44.40 19.07
N THR A 17 5.57 -45.53 19.38
CA THR A 17 4.99 -46.87 19.14
C THR A 17 3.81 -47.20 20.05
N ALA A 18 3.71 -46.59 21.23
CA ALA A 18 2.57 -46.78 22.13
C ALA A 18 1.30 -46.05 21.64
N CYS A 19 1.44 -44.97 20.88
CA CYS A 19 0.31 -44.28 20.24
C CYS A 19 -0.16 -44.99 18.96
N ALA A 20 0.73 -45.66 18.23
CA ALA A 20 0.40 -46.35 16.98
C ALA A 20 -0.49 -47.59 17.18
N ASN A 21 -0.46 -48.22 18.37
CA ASN A 21 -1.10 -49.52 18.58
C ASN A 21 -2.56 -49.45 19.07
N ARG A 22 -3.15 -48.25 19.16
CA ARG A 22 -4.50 -48.06 19.75
C ARG A 22 -5.64 -48.13 18.73
N THR A 23 -5.36 -47.79 17.47
CA THR A 23 -6.29 -47.89 16.33
C THR A 23 -5.94 -49.00 15.34
N GLY A 24 -4.84 -49.72 15.57
CA GLY A 24 -4.27 -50.68 14.62
C GLY A 24 -3.77 -49.98 13.35
N ASP A 25 -3.81 -50.69 12.22
CA ASP A 25 -3.42 -50.15 10.89
C ASP A 25 -4.45 -49.17 10.29
N MET A 26 -5.50 -48.83 11.03
CA MET A 26 -6.58 -47.96 10.57
C MET A 26 -6.31 -46.50 10.93
N THR A 27 -6.80 -45.60 10.09
CA THR A 27 -6.88 -44.17 10.44
C THR A 27 -7.85 -43.98 11.61
N ILE A 28 -7.68 -42.91 12.39
CA ILE A 28 -8.56 -42.62 13.53
C ILE A 28 -10.02 -42.43 13.07
N SER A 29 -10.25 -41.80 11.92
CA SER A 29 -11.59 -41.62 11.35
C SER A 29 -12.25 -42.95 10.99
N ASP A 30 -11.53 -43.87 10.35
CA ASP A 30 -12.07 -45.18 9.98
C ASP A 30 -12.32 -46.05 11.23
N TRP A 31 -11.45 -45.93 12.23
CA TRP A 31 -11.56 -46.66 13.49
C TRP A 31 -12.77 -46.21 14.33
N CYS A 32 -13.04 -44.89 14.32
CA CYS A 32 -14.21 -44.30 14.96
C CYS A 32 -15.51 -44.55 14.19
N ALA A 33 -15.45 -44.65 12.86
CA ALA A 33 -16.61 -44.92 12.01
C ALA A 33 -17.03 -46.40 11.99
N ALA A 34 -16.11 -47.32 12.30
CA ALA A 34 -16.36 -48.77 12.24
C ALA A 34 -17.37 -49.28 13.29
N ASP A 35 -17.60 -48.55 14.39
CA ASP A 35 -18.53 -48.96 15.45
C ASP A 35 -19.05 -47.73 16.21
N SER A 36 -20.38 -47.60 16.30
CA SER A 36 -21.04 -46.49 16.99
C SER A 36 -20.79 -46.48 18.49
N GLY A 37 -20.44 -47.61 19.11
CA GLY A 37 -20.02 -47.70 20.50
C GLY A 37 -18.68 -47.01 20.78
N ARG A 38 -17.86 -46.77 19.76
CA ARG A 38 -16.53 -46.14 19.89
C ARG A 38 -16.56 -44.63 19.87
N ALA A 39 -17.69 -44.02 19.48
CA ALA A 39 -17.87 -42.58 19.47
C ALA A 39 -17.57 -41.91 20.82
N ASN A 40 -17.76 -42.65 21.93
CA ASN A 40 -17.51 -42.15 23.29
C ASN A 40 -16.07 -42.31 23.78
N THR A 41 -15.18 -42.94 22.99
CA THR A 41 -13.76 -43.05 23.34
C THR A 41 -13.05 -41.71 23.22
N ASP A 42 -12.05 -41.50 24.07
CA ASP A 42 -11.27 -40.25 24.09
C ASP A 42 -10.58 -39.96 22.74
N VAL A 43 -10.20 -41.02 22.01
CA VAL A 43 -9.57 -40.91 20.69
C VAL A 43 -10.53 -40.30 19.66
N CYS A 44 -11.79 -40.75 19.63
CA CYS A 44 -12.80 -40.22 18.71
C CYS A 44 -13.24 -38.80 19.09
N LYS A 45 -13.35 -38.51 20.39
CA LYS A 45 -13.63 -37.15 20.89
C LYS A 45 -12.53 -36.17 20.51
N GLN A 46 -11.27 -36.52 20.78
CA GLN A 46 -10.13 -35.67 20.47
C GLN A 46 -9.97 -35.46 18.96
N HIS A 47 -10.26 -36.48 18.14
CA HIS A 47 -10.28 -36.33 16.69
C HIS A 47 -11.38 -35.36 16.22
N ALA A 48 -12.60 -35.50 16.73
CA ALA A 48 -13.70 -34.59 16.43
C ALA A 48 -13.40 -33.13 16.86
N ASP A 49 -12.83 -32.95 18.05
CA ASP A 49 -12.40 -31.63 18.53
C ASP A 49 -11.30 -31.04 17.64
N THR A 50 -10.35 -31.87 17.18
CA THR A 50 -9.26 -31.44 16.29
C THR A 50 -9.79 -31.01 14.92
N GLU A 51 -10.74 -31.75 14.34
CA GLU A 51 -11.37 -31.36 13.07
C GLU A 51 -12.23 -30.10 13.21
N ASN A 52 -12.93 -29.94 14.34
CA ASN A 52 -13.66 -28.70 14.64
C ASN A 52 -12.72 -27.48 14.75
N VAL A 53 -11.59 -27.64 15.44
CA VAL A 53 -10.55 -26.60 15.50
C VAL A 53 -9.96 -26.30 14.13
N ARG A 54 -9.70 -27.32 13.30
CA ARG A 54 -9.20 -27.14 11.93
C ARG A 54 -10.21 -26.38 11.07
N SER A 55 -11.49 -26.73 11.14
CA SER A 55 -12.56 -26.03 10.41
C SER A 55 -12.69 -24.58 10.86
N SER A 56 -12.79 -24.35 12.18
CA SER A 56 -12.89 -23.01 12.76
C SER A 56 -11.68 -22.14 12.41
N LEU A 57 -10.48 -22.71 12.45
CA LEU A 57 -9.26 -22.01 12.02
C LEU A 57 -9.28 -21.70 10.53
N GLY A 58 -9.74 -22.63 9.69
CA GLY A 58 -9.94 -22.43 8.25
C GLY A 58 -10.87 -21.26 7.94
N ASP A 59 -12.02 -21.20 8.62
CA ASP A 59 -12.99 -20.11 8.47
C ASP A 59 -12.41 -18.76 8.91
N ARG A 60 -11.65 -18.73 10.01
CA ARG A 60 -10.98 -17.52 10.49
C ARG A 60 -9.89 -17.05 9.54
N ILE A 61 -9.12 -17.97 8.95
CA ILE A 61 -8.11 -17.65 7.94
C ILE A 61 -8.77 -17.14 6.66
N ALA A 62 -9.82 -17.80 6.18
CA ALA A 62 -10.58 -17.35 5.01
C ALA A 62 -11.17 -15.95 5.23
N GLY A 63 -11.72 -15.69 6.43
CA GLY A 63 -12.18 -14.38 6.85
C GLY A 63 -11.06 -13.34 6.87
N ALA A 64 -9.89 -13.68 7.45
CA ALA A 64 -8.74 -12.79 7.50
C ALA A 64 -8.19 -12.45 6.12
N LEU A 65 -8.06 -13.43 5.22
CA LEU A 65 -7.63 -13.23 3.83
C LEU A 65 -8.65 -12.36 3.06
N GLY A 66 -9.95 -12.58 3.28
CA GLY A 66 -11.00 -11.73 2.70
C GLY A 66 -10.99 -10.28 3.20
N ILE A 67 -10.60 -10.05 4.45
CA ILE A 67 -10.39 -8.70 5.01
C ILE A 67 -9.11 -8.08 4.41
N ALA A 68 -8.02 -8.84 4.32
CA ALA A 68 -6.76 -8.37 3.75
C ALA A 68 -6.91 -7.97 2.27
N ASN A 69 -7.61 -8.77 1.46
CA ASN A 69 -7.87 -8.45 0.06
C ASN A 69 -8.72 -7.18 -0.10
N ARG A 70 -9.73 -6.98 0.76
CA ARG A 70 -10.52 -5.74 0.79
C ARG A 70 -9.70 -4.53 1.24
N ALA A 71 -8.81 -4.71 2.21
CA ALA A 71 -7.90 -3.66 2.66
C ALA A 71 -6.93 -3.27 1.55
N GLN A 72 -6.37 -4.25 0.81
CA GLN A 72 -5.50 -4.01 -0.33
C GLN A 72 -6.23 -3.26 -1.45
N SER A 73 -7.43 -3.69 -1.85
CA SER A 73 -8.19 -2.99 -2.89
C SER A 73 -8.56 -1.57 -2.48
N THR A 74 -8.84 -1.34 -1.19
CA THR A 74 -9.13 0.00 -0.66
C THR A 74 -7.88 0.87 -0.65
N ALA A 75 -6.72 0.29 -0.29
CA ALA A 75 -5.43 0.97 -0.34
C ALA A 75 -5.06 1.36 -1.78
N ASP A 76 -5.23 0.47 -2.75
CA ASP A 76 -4.96 0.74 -4.17
C ASP A 76 -5.89 1.85 -4.71
N GLN A 77 -7.17 1.83 -4.33
CA GLN A 77 -8.12 2.90 -4.67
C GLN A 77 -7.78 4.24 -4.00
N ALA A 78 -7.25 4.22 -2.77
CA ALA A 78 -6.79 5.41 -2.08
C ALA A 78 -5.50 5.97 -2.72
N MET A 79 -4.57 5.10 -3.11
CA MET A 79 -3.35 5.51 -3.82
C MET A 79 -3.65 6.11 -5.19
N ALA A 80 -4.70 5.65 -5.89
CA ALA A 80 -5.16 6.26 -7.13
C ALA A 80 -5.64 7.72 -6.95
N ARG A 81 -5.99 8.14 -5.73
CA ARG A 81 -6.44 9.51 -5.41
C ARG A 81 -5.32 10.44 -4.94
N ASN A 82 -4.09 9.95 -4.79
CA ASN A 82 -2.97 10.81 -4.44
C ASN A 82 -2.57 11.65 -5.66
N MET A 83 -2.67 12.98 -5.51
CA MET A 83 -2.19 13.94 -6.51
C MET A 83 -0.81 14.46 -6.11
N VAL A 84 0.17 14.34 -6.99
CA VAL A 84 1.50 14.92 -6.80
C VAL A 84 1.65 16.08 -7.76
N CYS A 85 1.84 17.28 -7.21
CA CYS A 85 2.02 18.49 -8.00
C CYS A 85 3.46 19.01 -7.88
N VAL A 86 4.03 19.37 -9.02
CA VAL A 86 5.34 20.00 -9.14
C VAL A 86 5.19 21.34 -9.85
N THR A 87 6.03 22.30 -9.49
CA THR A 87 6.10 23.59 -10.19
C THR A 87 7.34 23.62 -11.07
N ARG A 88 7.15 23.99 -12.33
CA ARG A 88 8.23 24.16 -13.31
C ARG A 88 8.40 25.63 -13.62
N THR A 89 9.63 26.12 -13.47
CA THR A 89 9.97 27.49 -13.87
C THR A 89 10.54 27.48 -15.28
N LEU A 90 9.87 28.14 -16.22
CA LEU A 90 10.30 28.27 -17.61
C LEU A 90 10.65 29.72 -17.90
N ASN A 91 11.77 29.92 -18.58
CA ASN A 91 12.31 31.25 -18.85
C ASN A 91 12.23 31.57 -20.35
N ARG A 92 12.00 32.85 -20.66
CA ARG A 92 12.03 33.39 -22.05
C ARG A 92 11.18 32.58 -23.03
N THR A 93 10.01 32.12 -22.59
CA THR A 93 9.11 31.26 -23.37
C THR A 93 7.78 31.94 -23.64
N ARG A 94 7.09 31.54 -24.72
CA ARG A 94 5.70 31.93 -25.00
C ARG A 94 4.71 30.87 -24.53
N THR A 95 5.19 29.67 -24.19
CA THR A 95 4.39 28.53 -23.77
C THR A 95 4.94 27.96 -22.48
N GLY A 96 4.05 27.72 -21.51
CA GLY A 96 4.34 26.93 -20.33
C GLY A 96 3.85 25.50 -20.54
N THR A 97 4.69 24.50 -20.30
CA THR A 97 4.37 23.09 -20.58
C THR A 97 4.72 22.18 -19.41
N CYS A 98 3.94 21.12 -19.24
CA CYS A 98 4.23 20.05 -18.28
C CYS A 98 5.13 18.95 -18.88
N ASP A 99 5.74 18.15 -18.01
CA ASP A 99 6.45 16.94 -18.46
C ASP A 99 5.42 15.85 -18.84
N PRO A 100 5.79 14.89 -19.69
CA PRO A 100 4.91 13.78 -20.04
C PRO A 100 4.39 13.06 -18.78
N GLY A 101 3.09 12.77 -18.76
CA GLY A 101 2.41 12.14 -17.62
C GLY A 101 1.98 13.10 -16.50
N TYR A 102 2.18 14.42 -16.68
CA TYR A 102 1.59 15.45 -15.84
C TYR A 102 0.55 16.27 -16.59
N THR A 103 -0.52 16.63 -15.90
CA THR A 103 -1.59 17.54 -16.35
C THR A 103 -1.34 18.94 -15.80
N LEU A 104 -1.58 19.95 -16.63
CA LEU A 104 -1.43 21.35 -16.28
C LEU A 104 -2.55 21.78 -15.34
N ALA A 105 -2.17 22.22 -14.13
CA ALA A 105 -3.09 22.74 -13.13
C ALA A 105 -3.13 24.28 -13.11
N GLY A 106 -2.06 24.94 -13.58
CA GLY A 106 -2.06 26.39 -13.72
C GLY A 106 -0.74 26.98 -14.19
N CYS A 107 -0.79 28.23 -14.64
CA CYS A 107 0.39 29.01 -15.04
C CYS A 107 0.32 30.41 -14.44
N THR A 108 1.44 30.86 -13.87
CA THR A 108 1.59 32.22 -13.37
C THR A 108 2.86 32.86 -13.92
N GLN A 109 2.74 34.10 -14.40
CA GLN A 109 3.87 34.88 -14.85
C GLN A 109 4.51 35.56 -13.65
N THR A 110 5.77 35.22 -13.36
CA THR A 110 6.48 35.74 -12.18
C THR A 110 7.45 36.87 -12.53
N ARG A 111 7.89 36.95 -13.79
CA ARG A 111 8.73 38.04 -14.28
C ARG A 111 8.25 38.60 -15.60
N TYR A 112 8.12 39.93 -15.63
CA TYR A 112 7.62 40.72 -16.75
C TYR A 112 8.78 41.40 -17.48
N GLY A 113 8.72 41.45 -18.80
CA GLY A 113 9.70 42.18 -19.61
C GLY A 113 9.28 43.63 -19.78
N THR A 114 10.14 44.57 -19.38
CA THR A 114 9.92 46.01 -19.64
C THR A 114 9.97 46.32 -21.14
N GLN A 115 10.80 45.61 -21.91
CA GLN A 115 10.89 45.73 -23.38
C GLN A 115 9.68 45.13 -24.13
N ALA A 116 8.89 44.27 -23.48
CA ALA A 116 7.76 43.56 -24.09
C ALA A 116 6.39 44.19 -23.76
N GLY A 117 6.36 45.37 -23.12
CA GLY A 117 5.13 46.12 -22.86
C GLY A 117 4.34 45.67 -21.61
N GLY A 118 4.97 44.95 -20.66
CA GLY A 118 4.33 44.57 -19.39
C GLY A 118 3.95 43.09 -19.31
N MET A 119 2.84 42.79 -18.63
CA MET A 119 2.38 41.40 -18.45
C MET A 119 1.96 40.79 -19.79
N ALA A 120 2.39 39.56 -20.04
CA ALA A 120 1.93 38.81 -21.20
C ALA A 120 0.54 38.26 -20.90
N ILE A 121 -0.39 38.45 -21.83
CA ILE A 121 -1.75 37.98 -21.72
C ILE A 121 -1.80 36.52 -22.13
N MET A 122 -2.28 35.65 -21.24
CA MET A 122 -2.55 34.26 -21.57
C MET A 122 -3.67 34.17 -22.60
N ARG A 123 -3.42 33.49 -23.72
CA ARG A 123 -4.33 33.36 -24.86
C ARG A 123 -5.12 32.06 -24.83
N SER A 124 -4.51 30.99 -24.35
CA SER A 124 -5.13 29.68 -24.29
C SER A 124 -4.49 28.84 -23.19
N ILE A 125 -5.28 27.94 -22.62
CA ILE A 125 -4.87 26.96 -21.62
C ILE A 125 -5.49 25.61 -22.00
N SER A 126 -4.69 24.55 -21.93
CA SER A 126 -5.09 23.17 -22.13
C SER A 126 -4.54 22.30 -21.00
N ASP A 127 -4.87 21.01 -21.02
CA ASP A 127 -4.40 20.03 -20.05
C ASP A 127 -2.88 19.82 -20.06
N THR A 128 -2.15 20.34 -21.04
CA THR A 128 -0.70 20.13 -21.18
C THR A 128 0.10 21.43 -21.30
N GLU A 129 -0.53 22.51 -21.79
CA GLU A 129 0.16 23.77 -22.01
C GLU A 129 -0.69 25.02 -21.76
N CYS A 130 -0.01 26.12 -21.44
CA CYS A 130 -0.57 27.46 -21.42
C CYS A 130 0.21 28.33 -22.41
N ARG A 131 -0.49 29.11 -23.22
CA ARG A 131 0.13 29.92 -24.29
C ARG A 131 -0.12 31.40 -24.04
N PHE A 132 0.92 32.20 -24.16
CA PHE A 132 0.88 33.65 -24.01
C PHE A 132 0.89 34.38 -25.35
N ASN A 133 0.39 35.62 -25.37
CA ASN A 133 0.39 36.47 -26.56
C ASN A 133 1.81 36.88 -26.98
N THR A 134 2.72 37.05 -26.03
CA THR A 134 4.13 37.44 -26.23
C THR A 134 5.05 36.58 -25.37
N ARG A 135 6.37 36.73 -25.54
CA ARG A 135 7.37 35.98 -24.77
C ARG A 135 7.40 36.47 -23.32
N VAL A 136 7.26 35.54 -22.39
CA VAL A 136 7.35 35.71 -20.94
C VAL A 136 8.81 35.54 -20.49
N LEU A 137 9.30 36.41 -19.60
CA LEU A 137 10.65 36.27 -19.07
C LEU A 137 10.77 35.09 -18.10
N GLU A 138 9.80 34.92 -17.21
CA GLU A 138 9.70 33.78 -16.29
C GLU A 138 8.23 33.43 -16.05
N VAL A 139 7.89 32.15 -16.23
CA VAL A 139 6.58 31.58 -15.92
C VAL A 139 6.75 30.38 -15.00
N GLN A 140 5.92 30.28 -13.97
CA GLN A 140 5.80 29.09 -13.13
C GLN A 140 4.56 28.31 -13.56
N VAL A 141 4.77 27.07 -13.99
CA VAL A 141 3.73 26.13 -14.41
C VAL A 141 3.54 25.10 -13.32
N ARG A 142 2.33 25.00 -12.77
CA ARG A 142 1.96 23.97 -11.81
C ARG A 142 1.41 22.76 -12.56
N CYS A 143 2.07 21.63 -12.43
CA CYS A 143 1.78 20.38 -13.13
C CYS A 143 1.47 19.29 -12.10
N CYS A 144 0.38 18.56 -12.27
CA CYS A 144 -0.05 17.52 -11.32
C CYS A 144 -0.19 16.18 -12.04
N ALA A 145 0.23 15.10 -11.37
CA ALA A 145 0.04 13.73 -11.81
C ALA A 145 -0.77 12.97 -10.74
N MET A 146 -1.58 12.01 -11.18
CA MET A 146 -2.31 11.11 -10.28
C MET A 146 -1.56 9.80 -10.09
N GLY A 147 -1.56 9.29 -8.87
CA GLY A 147 -1.02 7.99 -8.52
C GLY A 147 0.20 8.04 -7.58
N PRO A 148 0.55 6.89 -6.99
CA PRO A 148 1.58 6.81 -5.95
C PRO A 148 3.01 7.03 -6.48
N ASN A 149 3.25 6.76 -7.75
CA ASN A 149 4.56 6.88 -8.41
C ASN A 149 4.43 7.75 -9.66
N PRO A 150 4.41 9.09 -9.52
CA PRO A 150 4.43 9.96 -10.69
C PRO A 150 5.74 9.79 -11.47
N PRO A 151 5.74 10.00 -12.80
CA PRO A 151 6.97 9.95 -13.59
C PRO A 151 7.98 10.98 -13.05
N PRO A 152 9.29 10.74 -13.19
CA PRO A 152 10.30 11.66 -12.68
C PRO A 152 10.12 13.04 -13.35
N ALA A 153 9.69 14.03 -12.58
CA ALA A 153 9.61 15.41 -13.06
C ALA A 153 11.03 15.95 -13.30
N THR A 154 11.22 16.65 -14.41
CA THR A 154 12.43 17.41 -14.66
C THR A 154 12.41 18.60 -13.69
N GLN A 155 12.97 18.43 -12.49
CA GLN A 155 12.98 19.47 -11.46
C GLN A 155 13.85 20.64 -11.92
N VAL A 156 13.23 21.70 -12.41
CA VAL A 156 13.90 23.01 -12.53
C VAL A 156 13.57 23.80 -11.27
N ARG A 157 14.39 23.54 -10.23
CA ARG A 157 14.42 24.18 -8.90
C ARG A 157 13.15 24.00 -8.07
N ALA A 158 13.16 22.98 -7.21
CA ALA A 158 12.21 22.82 -6.12
C ALA A 158 12.38 23.96 -5.10
N THR A 159 11.68 25.07 -5.28
CA THR A 159 11.39 25.96 -4.16
C THR A 159 10.25 25.31 -3.41
N GLN A 160 10.58 24.60 -2.32
CA GLN A 160 9.60 24.08 -1.38
C GLN A 160 8.67 25.23 -0.95
N PRO A 161 7.33 25.07 -0.99
CA PRO A 161 6.44 26.13 -0.54
C PRO A 161 6.75 26.49 0.92
N PRO A 162 6.76 27.78 1.29
CA PRO A 162 6.99 28.19 2.68
C PRO A 162 5.93 27.53 3.58
N GLN A 163 6.38 26.94 4.69
CA GLN A 163 5.47 26.37 5.68
C GLN A 163 4.52 27.47 6.21
N PRO A 164 3.23 27.16 6.41
CA PRO A 164 2.31 28.12 7.03
C PRO A 164 2.86 28.54 8.40
N GLU A 165 3.10 29.83 8.59
CA GLU A 165 3.44 30.39 9.89
C GLU A 165 2.22 30.27 10.80
N THR A 166 2.26 29.36 11.76
CA THR A 166 1.27 29.33 12.85
C THR A 166 1.46 30.59 13.70
N PRO A 167 0.42 31.45 13.84
CA PRO A 167 0.52 32.62 14.70
C PRO A 167 0.79 32.19 16.14
N GLN A 168 1.87 32.70 16.75
CA GLN A 168 2.13 32.45 18.16
C GLN A 168 1.02 33.14 19.00
N PRO A 169 0.40 32.43 19.96
CA PRO A 169 -0.63 33.03 20.81
C PRO A 169 -0.03 34.18 21.63
N ARG A 170 -0.68 35.35 21.56
CA ARG A 170 -0.27 36.52 22.32
C ARG A 170 -0.48 36.25 23.82
N PRO A 171 0.51 36.53 24.69
CA PRO A 171 0.29 36.46 26.12
C PRO A 171 -0.80 37.48 26.49
N VAL A 172 -1.88 36.99 27.07
CA VAL A 172 -2.86 37.85 27.74
C VAL A 172 -2.28 38.21 29.10
N SER A 173 -2.05 39.51 29.30
CA SER A 173 -1.67 40.15 30.56
C SER A 173 -2.89 40.34 31.46
#